data_AF-A0A7W1K6U2-F1
#
_entry.id   AF-A0A7W1K6U2-F1
#
_cell.length_a   1.000
_cell.length_b   1.000
_cell.length_c   1.000
_cell.angle_alpha   90.00
_cell.angle_beta   90.00
_cell.angle_gamma   90.00
#
_symmetry.space_group_name_H-M   'P 1'
#
loop_
_entity.id
_entity.type
_entity.pdbx_description
1 polymer ?
#
loop_
_entity_poly.entity_id
_entity_poly.type
_entity_poly.pdbx_seq_one_letter_code
_entity_poly.pdbx_strand_id
1 'polypeptide(L)'
;MTIAVGSVGKFADLQLGQIKLSLHALGSLTHAAGSATFDASRARARDILLIALAGPAASAVGLLVSIAMLRASPAAGPLHDLIWTTVLGGVFAIVLNLIPFSYEEGRDGRQNNTDGRIALDAARILHALR
;
A
#
# COMPACT_ATOMS: atom_id res chain seq x y z
N MET A 1 2.85 -2.38 19.51
CA MET A 1 3.46 -3.23 18.45
C MET A 1 3.39 -2.42 17.17
N THR A 2 4.53 -2.03 16.60
CA THR A 2 4.55 -1.12 15.45
C THR A 2 4.49 -1.93 14.16
N ILE A 3 3.37 -1.81 13.43
CA ILE A 3 3.23 -2.39 12.09
C ILE A 3 3.84 -1.38 11.12
N ALA A 4 4.81 -1.80 10.31
CA ALA A 4 5.43 -1.00 9.27
C ALA A 4 5.15 -1.67 7.92
N VAL A 5 4.76 -0.88 6.92
CA VAL A 5 4.49 -1.36 5.56
C VAL A 5 5.44 -0.63 4.61
N GLY A 6 6.55 -1.26 4.18
CA GLY A 6 7.50 -0.80 3.13
C GLY A 6 8.38 0.43 3.45
N SER A 7 9.72 0.42 3.28
CA SER A 7 10.58 1.57 3.67
C SER A 7 11.56 2.08 2.60
N VAL A 8 11.68 3.43 2.42
CA VAL A 8 12.81 4.15 1.76
C VAL A 8 12.87 5.64 2.16
N GLY A 9 13.97 6.17 2.72
CA GLY A 9 14.43 7.59 2.64
C GLY A 9 13.44 8.77 2.84
N LYS A 10 13.41 9.40 4.04
CA LYS A 10 12.45 10.47 4.45
C LYS A 10 12.46 11.73 3.56
N PHE A 11 11.28 12.17 3.11
CA PHE A 11 11.06 13.47 2.47
C PHE A 11 10.17 14.41 3.31
N ALA A 12 9.07 13.91 3.86
CA ALA A 12 8.22 14.66 4.77
C ALA A 12 7.68 13.75 5.87
N ASP A 13 7.61 14.26 7.10
CA ASP A 13 7.03 13.57 8.25
C ASP A 13 5.79 14.37 8.69
N LEU A 14 4.62 13.76 8.63
CA LEU A 14 3.36 14.33 9.08
C LEU A 14 2.85 13.52 10.27
N GLN A 15 2.77 14.15 11.44
CA GLN A 15 2.21 13.54 12.63
C GLN A 15 0.83 14.13 12.91
N LEU A 16 -0.21 13.31 12.73
CA LEU A 16 -1.61 13.65 13.02
C LEU A 16 -2.06 12.83 14.24
N GLY A 17 -1.86 13.41 15.43
CA GLY A 17 -2.14 12.73 16.70
C GLY A 17 -1.26 11.48 16.90
N GLN A 18 -1.89 10.30 16.90
CA GLN A 18 -1.18 9.02 17.02
C GLN A 18 -0.75 8.43 15.66
N ILE A 19 -1.08 9.09 14.55
CA ILE A 19 -0.74 8.63 13.21
C ILE A 19 0.53 9.34 12.76
N LYS A 20 1.56 8.57 12.41
CA LYS A 20 2.79 9.10 11.80
C LYS A 20 2.83 8.67 10.33
N LEU A 21 2.66 9.64 9.45
CA LEU A 21 2.79 9.51 8.01
C LEU A 21 4.19 9.97 7.60
N SER A 22 4.94 9.11 6.95
CA SER A 22 6.24 9.46 6.36
C SER A 22 6.12 9.37 4.84
N LEU A 23 6.25 10.50 4.17
CA LEU A 23 6.30 10.63 2.71
C LEU A 23 7.76 10.60 2.26
N HIS A 24 8.03 9.92 1.15
CA HIS A 24 9.36 9.58 0.68
C HIS A 24 9.42 9.89 -0.82
N ALA A 25 10.24 10.85 -1.26
CA ALA A 25 10.08 11.51 -2.57
C ALA A 25 10.91 10.95 -3.73
N LEU A 26 11.82 10.00 -3.50
CA LEU A 26 12.53 9.36 -4.59
C LEU A 26 12.60 7.86 -4.32
N GLY A 27 11.72 7.12 -4.99
CA GLY A 27 11.84 5.67 -5.09
C GLY A 27 13.03 5.34 -5.98
N SER A 28 14.02 4.63 -5.45
CA SER A 28 14.72 3.69 -6.32
C SER A 28 13.68 2.64 -6.74
N LEU A 29 13.69 2.22 -8.01
CA LEU A 29 12.82 1.16 -8.56
C LEU A 29 12.92 -0.19 -7.82
N THR A 30 13.78 -0.28 -6.80
CA THR A 30 14.12 -1.49 -6.06
C THR A 30 13.55 -1.54 -4.64
N HIS A 31 12.93 -0.47 -4.12
CA HIS A 31 12.48 -0.42 -2.72
C HIS A 31 11.09 0.24 -2.56
N ALA A 32 10.38 -0.10 -1.48
CA ALA A 32 8.96 0.21 -1.29
C ALA A 32 8.66 1.72 -1.15
N ALA A 33 7.69 2.23 -1.90
CA ALA A 33 7.45 3.65 -2.15
C ALA A 33 6.74 4.46 -1.03
N GLY A 34 6.56 3.90 0.16
CA GLY A 34 5.96 4.62 1.28
C GLY A 34 5.59 3.71 2.46
N SER A 35 5.70 4.25 3.69
CA SER A 35 5.36 3.53 4.92
C SER A 35 4.43 4.31 5.83
N ALA A 36 3.36 3.66 6.27
CA ALA A 36 2.60 4.09 7.42
C ALA A 36 2.94 3.17 8.59
N THR A 37 3.22 3.76 9.75
CA THR A 37 3.40 3.01 10.99
C THR A 37 2.29 3.33 11.97
N PHE A 38 1.69 2.28 12.53
CA PHE A 38 0.60 2.40 13.50
C PHE A 38 0.96 1.61 14.76
N ASP A 39 0.72 2.18 15.95
CA ASP A 39 0.84 1.44 17.20
C ASP A 39 -0.38 0.55 17.40
N ALA A 40 -0.22 -0.73 17.08
CA ALA A 40 -1.25 -1.73 17.21
C ALA A 40 -1.57 -2.14 18.67
N SER A 41 -0.90 -1.55 19.68
CA SER A 41 -1.10 -1.91 21.10
C SER A 41 -2.56 -1.84 21.57
N ARG A 42 -3.38 -0.99 20.92
CA ARG A 42 -4.81 -0.82 21.23
C ARG A 42 -5.74 -1.11 20.05
N ALA A 43 -5.23 -1.51 18.89
CA ALA A 43 -6.08 -1.77 17.73
C ALA A 43 -6.84 -3.09 17.89
N ARG A 44 -8.14 -3.06 17.58
CA ARG A 44 -8.93 -4.28 17.44
C ARG A 44 -8.61 -4.93 16.11
N ALA A 45 -8.86 -6.23 15.97
CA ALA A 45 -8.69 -6.96 14.70
C ALA A 45 -9.48 -6.30 13.54
N ARG A 46 -10.63 -5.70 13.83
CA ARG A 46 -11.40 -4.90 12.85
C ARG A 46 -10.65 -3.66 12.36
N ASP A 47 -9.95 -2.95 13.25
CA ASP A 47 -9.21 -1.75 12.89
C ASP A 47 -8.01 -2.13 12.01
N ILE A 48 -7.32 -3.22 12.36
CA ILE A 48 -6.21 -3.77 11.57
C ILE A 48 -6.69 -4.16 10.16
N LEU A 49 -7.83 -4.84 10.05
CA LEU A 49 -8.42 -5.21 8.77
C LEU A 49 -8.72 -3.98 7.90
N LEU A 50 -9.33 -2.94 8.48
CA LEU A 50 -9.66 -1.70 7.76
C LEU A 50 -8.40 -0.94 7.32
N ILE A 51 -7.39 -0.86 8.19
CA ILE A 51 -6.11 -0.20 7.88
C ILE A 51 -5.40 -0.94 6.75
N ALA A 52 -5.32 -2.27 6.81
CA ALA A 52 -4.68 -3.07 5.78
C ALA A 52 -5.38 -2.95 4.43
N LEU A 53 -6.72 -2.86 4.40
CA LEU A 53 -7.48 -2.69 3.16
C LEU A 53 -7.47 -1.26 2.61
N ALA A 54 -7.07 -0.26 3.41
CA ALA A 54 -7.04 1.14 2.96
C ALA A 54 -6.03 1.36 1.83
N GLY A 55 -4.86 0.72 1.88
CA GLY A 55 -3.83 0.80 0.82
C GLY A 55 -4.33 0.27 -0.53
N PRO A 56 -4.81 -0.98 -0.60
CA PRO A 56 -5.44 -1.53 -1.80
C PRO A 56 -6.63 -0.71 -2.29
N ALA A 57 -7.48 -0.21 -1.39
CA ALA A 57 -8.63 0.62 -1.75
C ALA A 57 -8.20 1.95 -2.39
N ALA A 58 -7.21 2.64 -1.82
CA ALA A 58 -6.66 3.87 -2.38
C ALA A 58 -6.04 3.63 -3.77
N SER A 59 -5.31 2.51 -3.93
CA SER A 59 -4.74 2.10 -5.22
C SER A 59 -5.83 1.82 -6.26
N ALA A 60 -6.93 1.19 -5.86
CA ALA A 60 -8.09 0.96 -6.74
C ALA A 60 -8.75 2.27 -7.19
N VAL A 61 -8.93 3.23 -6.28
CA VAL A 61 -9.44 4.57 -6.63
C VAL A 61 -8.50 5.26 -7.62
N GLY A 62 -7.18 5.25 -7.35
CA GLY A 62 -6.18 5.82 -8.25
C GLY A 62 -6.19 5.18 -9.65
N LEU A 63 -6.36 3.85 -9.73
CA LEU A 63 -6.49 3.13 -10.99
C LEU A 63 -7.76 3.56 -11.74
N LEU A 64 -8.91 3.63 -11.07
CA LEU A 64 -10.18 4.03 -11.69
C LEU A 64 -10.10 5.45 -12.27
N VAL A 65 -9.51 6.38 -11.52
CA VAL A 65 -9.25 7.75 -11.99
C VAL A 65 -8.33 7.74 -13.19
N SER A 66 -7.24 6.97 -13.16
CA SER A 66 -6.28 6.87 -14.26
C SER A 66 -6.92 6.29 -15.52
N ILE A 67 -7.79 5.27 -15.40
CA ILE A 67 -8.55 4.70 -16.52
C ILE A 67 -9.52 5.75 -17.10
N ALA A 68 -10.21 6.50 -16.26
CA ALA A 68 -11.12 7.56 -16.71
C ALA A 68 -10.35 8.65 -17.48
N MET A 69 -9.19 9.05 -16.99
CA MET A 69 -8.31 10.01 -17.68
C MET A 69 -7.77 9.45 -18.99
N LEU A 70 -7.37 8.17 -19.04
CA LEU A 70 -6.86 7.53 -20.25
C LEU A 70 -7.92 7.56 -21.36
N ARG A 71 -9.17 7.24 -21.02
CA ARG A 71 -10.30 7.27 -21.97
C ARG A 71 -10.60 8.66 -22.50
N ALA A 72 -10.31 9.70 -21.73
CA ALA A 72 -10.49 11.09 -22.14
C ALA A 72 -9.25 11.67 -22.87
N SER A 73 -8.11 10.98 -22.81
CA SER A 73 -6.86 11.45 -23.42
C SER A 73 -6.75 11.08 -24.91
N PRO A 74 -6.01 11.85 -25.71
CA PRO A 74 -5.64 11.44 -27.06
C PRO A 74 -4.94 10.08 -27.08
N ALA A 75 -5.13 9.28 -28.13
CA ALA A 75 -4.61 7.91 -28.22
C ALA A 75 -3.08 7.79 -28.34
N ALA A 76 -2.36 8.91 -28.38
CA ALA A 76 -0.90 8.94 -28.49
C ALA A 76 -0.32 10.22 -27.86
N GLY A 77 0.95 10.14 -27.47
CA GLY A 77 1.73 11.25 -26.95
C GLY A 77 2.19 11.04 -25.50
N PRO A 78 3.10 11.89 -25.01
CA PRO A 78 3.77 11.68 -23.72
C PRO A 78 2.81 11.65 -22.52
N LEU A 79 1.70 12.40 -22.58
CA LEU A 79 0.67 12.35 -21.54
C LEU A 79 -0.09 11.01 -21.55
N HIS A 80 -0.41 10.49 -22.73
CA HIS A 80 -1.03 9.17 -22.87
C HIS A 80 -0.11 8.09 -22.30
N ASP A 81 1.17 8.12 -22.65
CA ASP A 81 2.15 7.13 -22.19
C ASP A 81 2.33 7.17 -20.66
N LEU A 82 2.31 8.36 -20.07
CA LEU A 82 2.36 8.53 -18.62
C LEU A 82 1.11 7.95 -17.93
N ILE A 83 -0.08 8.27 -18.44
CA ILE A 83 -1.34 7.76 -17.88
C ILE A 83 -1.41 6.23 -18.06
N TRP A 84 -1.03 5.72 -19.24
CA TRP A 84 -0.96 4.29 -19.51
C TRP A 84 -0.04 3.56 -18.54
N THR A 85 1.16 4.10 -18.30
CA THR A 85 2.12 3.55 -17.33
C THR A 85 1.54 3.54 -15.91
N THR A 86 0.80 4.59 -15.55
CA THR A 86 0.13 4.70 -14.25
C THR A 86 -0.99 3.66 -14.11
N VAL A 87 -1.79 3.44 -15.16
CA VAL A 87 -2.82 2.39 -15.19
C VAL A 87 -2.19 1.01 -15.02
N LEU A 88 -1.13 0.71 -15.80
CA LEU A 88 -0.44 -0.57 -15.72
C LEU A 88 0.15 -0.78 -14.31
N GLY A 89 0.86 0.22 -13.77
CA GLY A 89 1.41 0.19 -12.42
C GLY A 89 0.33 0.04 -11.35
N GLY A 90 -0.83 0.70 -11.51
CA GLY A 90 -1.97 0.59 -10.61
C GLY A 90 -2.56 -0.83 -10.55
N VAL A 91 -2.65 -1.54 -11.68
CA VAL A 91 -3.08 -2.95 -11.71
C VAL A 91 -2.12 -3.81 -10.90
N PHE A 92 -0.81 -3.67 -11.13
CA PHE A 92 0.19 -4.42 -10.36
C PHE A 92 0.16 -4.07 -8.87
N ALA A 93 0.01 -2.79 -8.52
CA ALA A 93 -0.07 -2.35 -7.13
C ALA A 93 -1.27 -2.98 -6.41
N ILE A 94 -2.44 -3.04 -7.03
CA ILE A 94 -3.64 -3.67 -6.44
C ILE A 94 -3.39 -5.17 -6.25
N VAL A 95 -2.95 -5.86 -7.30
CA VAL A 95 -2.75 -7.31 -7.27
C VAL A 95 -1.70 -7.69 -6.23
N LEU A 96 -0.54 -7.05 -6.25
CA LEU A 96 0.56 -7.36 -5.32
C LEU A 96 0.20 -7.03 -3.87
N ASN A 97 -0.55 -5.96 -3.61
CA ASN A 97 -0.96 -5.64 -2.24
C ASN A 97 -2.10 -6.53 -1.73
N LEU A 98 -2.95 -7.10 -2.59
CA LEU A 98 -4.05 -7.99 -2.17
C LEU A 98 -3.65 -9.46 -2.02
N ILE A 99 -2.64 -9.94 -2.75
CA ILE A 99 -2.22 -11.34 -2.65
C ILE A 99 -1.57 -11.56 -1.26
N PRO A 100 -2.05 -12.54 -0.46
CA PRO A 100 -1.57 -12.74 0.90
C PRO A 100 -0.24 -13.49 0.95
N PHE A 101 0.86 -12.80 0.65
CA PHE A 101 2.22 -13.32 0.78
C PHE A 101 3.06 -12.54 1.79
N SER A 102 4.20 -13.13 2.14
CA SER A 102 5.25 -12.52 2.95
C SER A 102 6.55 -12.54 2.16
N TYR A 103 7.38 -11.52 2.31
CA TYR A 103 8.68 -11.42 1.64
C TYR A 103 9.75 -10.93 2.61
N GLU A 104 11.01 -11.14 2.25
CA GLU A 104 12.18 -10.72 3.05
C GLU A 104 12.95 -9.66 2.27
N GLU A 105 13.29 -8.55 2.92
CA GLU A 105 14.10 -7.48 2.31
C GLU A 105 15.59 -7.88 2.28
N GLY A 106 15.97 -8.68 1.29
CA GLY A 106 17.35 -9.13 1.10
C GLY A 106 17.70 -10.40 1.86
N ARG A 107 19.00 -10.70 1.97
CA ARG A 107 19.51 -11.86 2.70
C ARG A 107 19.69 -11.43 4.16
N ASP A 108 18.94 -12.04 5.07
CA ASP A 108 18.82 -11.68 6.50
C ASP A 108 17.98 -10.42 6.76
N GLY A 109 17.06 -10.13 5.84
CA GLY A 109 16.16 -8.99 5.92
C GLY A 109 15.03 -9.18 6.94
N ARG A 110 14.34 -8.08 7.27
CA ARG A 110 13.11 -8.19 8.05
C ARG A 110 12.01 -8.82 7.17
N GLN A 111 11.33 -9.82 7.70
CA GLN A 111 10.15 -10.37 7.05
C GLN A 111 9.02 -9.34 7.09
N ASN A 112 8.50 -9.02 5.92
CA ASN A 112 7.39 -8.10 5.70
C ASN A 112 6.19 -8.88 5.16
N ASN A 113 5.01 -8.49 5.62
CA ASN A 113 3.74 -9.04 5.17
C ASN A 113 3.07 -8.04 4.23
N THR A 114 2.47 -8.56 3.17
CA THR A 114 1.57 -7.76 2.33
C THR A 114 0.32 -7.34 3.10
N ASP A 115 -0.30 -6.26 2.63
CA ASP A 115 -1.60 -5.80 3.12
C ASP A 115 -2.66 -6.92 3.08
N GLY A 116 -2.67 -7.71 2.00
CA GLY A 116 -3.55 -8.87 1.84
C GLY A 116 -3.33 -9.94 2.89
N ARG A 117 -2.06 -10.19 3.27
CA ARG A 117 -1.75 -11.15 4.34
C ARG A 117 -2.23 -10.64 5.69
N ILE A 118 -1.96 -9.37 6.00
CA ILE A 118 -2.40 -8.72 7.25
C ILE A 118 -3.93 -8.71 7.35
N ALA A 119 -4.62 -8.38 6.26
CA ALA A 119 -6.08 -8.39 6.17
C ALA A 119 -6.64 -9.81 6.40
N LEU A 120 -6.06 -10.83 5.76
CA LEU A 120 -6.50 -12.21 5.92
C LEU A 120 -6.33 -12.70 7.36
N ASP A 121 -5.19 -12.42 7.98
CA ASP A 121 -4.91 -12.83 9.36
C ASP A 121 -5.86 -12.12 10.34
N ALA A 122 -6.14 -10.83 10.13
CA ALA A 122 -7.15 -10.09 10.91
C ALA A 122 -8.57 -10.65 10.73
N ALA A 123 -8.96 -11.02 9.51
CA ALA A 123 -10.26 -11.60 9.22
C ALA A 123 -10.45 -12.97 9.89
N ARG A 124 -9.41 -13.80 9.94
CA ARG A 124 -9.42 -15.09 10.67
C ARG A 124 -9.65 -14.90 12.16
N ILE A 125 -8.98 -13.92 12.78
CA ILE A 125 -9.18 -13.59 14.20
C ILE A 125 -10.63 -13.15 14.44
N LEU A 126 -11.19 -12.29 13.58
CA LEU A 126 -12.59 -11.86 13.70
C LEU A 126 -13.58 -13.01 13.55
N HIS A 127 -13.29 -13.97 12.69
CA HIS A 127 -14.14 -15.16 12.51
C HIS A 127 -14.10 -16.07 13.74
N ALA A 128 -12.95 -16.24 14.39
CA ALA A 128 -12.81 -17.06 15.59
C ALA A 128 -13.50 -16.47 16.84
N LEU A 129 -13.80 -15.17 16.82
CA LEU A 129 -14.49 -14.46 17.90
C LEU A 129 -16.02 -14.46 17.76
N ARG A 130 -16.56 -15.04 16.68
CA ARG A 130 -18.01 -15.22 16.44
C ARG A 130 -18.45 -16.61 16.88
#